data_AF-A0A6V7JPT0-F1
#
_entry.id   AF-A0A6V7JPT0-F1
#
_cell.length_a   1.000
_cell.length_b   1.000
_cell.length_c   1.000
_cell.angle_alpha   90.00
_cell.angle_beta   90.00
_cell.angle_gamma   90.00
#
_symmetry.space_group_name_H-M   'P 1'
#
loop_
_entity.id
_entity.type
_entity.pdbx_description
1 polymer ?
#
loop_
_entity_poly.entity_id
_entity_poly.type
_entity_poly.pdbx_seq_one_letter_code
_entity_poly.pdbx_strand_id
1 'polypeptide(L)' 'MAGEQFSLVWNSFPTNLSTGLYSLLSDEQLVDVTLAAEGKILRAHKLILSVCSSYFRDLFK' A
#
# COMPACT_ATOMS: atom_id res chain seq x y z
N MET A 1 27.75 5.26 31.28
CA MET A 1 27.60 3.96 30.60
C MET A 1 26.63 4.19 29.47
N ALA A 2 27.07 4.07 28.21
CA ALA A 2 26.16 4.19 27.07
C ALA A 2 25.24 2.94 27.09
N GLY A 3 23.93 3.16 27.20
CA GLY A 3 22.95 2.08 27.32
C GLY A 3 22.96 1.15 26.11
N GLU A 4 22.67 -0.13 26.34
CA GLU A 4 22.54 -1.13 25.28
C GLU A 4 21.38 -0.77 24.35
N GLN A 5 21.64 -0.77 23.05
CA GLN A 5 20.65 -0.46 22.03
C GLN A 5 20.26 -1.74 21.30
N PHE A 6 19.00 -2.16 21.47
CA PHE A 6 18.44 -3.33 20.81
C PHE A 6 17.65 -2.93 19.57
N SER A 7 17.87 -3.63 18.45
CA SER A 7 17.08 -3.48 17.23
C SER A 7 16.29 -4.75 16.98
N LEU A 8 14.97 -4.69 17.15
CA LEU A 8 14.07 -5.80 16.87
C LEU A 8 13.66 -5.74 15.41
N VAL A 9 13.92 -6.83 14.68
CA VAL A 9 13.47 -6.98 13.29
C VAL A 9 12.28 -7.92 13.27
N TRP A 10 11.16 -7.45 12.74
CA TRP A 10 10.03 -8.30 12.49
C TRP A 10 10.17 -9.00 11.12
N ASN A 11 10.72 -10.20 11.13
CA ASN A 11 11.06 -10.93 9.91
C ASN A 11 9.87 -11.21 8.98
N SER A 12 8.64 -11.30 9.52
CA SER A 12 7.42 -11.51 8.73
C SER A 12 6.68 -10.22 8.37
N PHE A 13 7.20 -9.04 8.74
CA PHE A 13 6.55 -7.77 8.44
C PHE A 13 6.28 -7.55 6.95
N PRO A 14 7.23 -7.75 6.02
CA PRO A 14 6.97 -7.52 4.59
C PRO A 14 5.83 -8.38 4.04
N THR A 15 5.81 -9.67 4.39
CA THR A 15 4.78 -10.63 3.96
C THR A 15 3.41 -10.32 4.58
N ASN A 16 3.38 -9.98 5.87
CA ASN A 16 2.14 -9.60 6.55
C ASN A 16 1.55 -8.33 5.95
N LEU A 17 2.42 -7.34 5.67
CA LEU A 17 2.01 -6.09 5.04
C LEU A 17 1.47 -6.31 3.63
N SER A 18 2.18 -7.07 2.78
CA SER A 18 1.72 -7.33 1.41
C SER A 18 0.39 -8.09 1.38
N THR A 19 0.27 -9.12 2.22
CA THR A 19 -0.95 -9.95 2.29
C THR A 19 -2.11 -9.12 2.84
N GLY A 20 -1.88 -8.36 3.90
CA GLY A 20 -2.90 -7.50 4.50
C GLY A 20 -3.41 -6.43 3.52
N LEU A 21 -2.51 -5.76 2.79
CA LEU A 21 -2.89 -4.77 1.78
C LEU A 21 -3.69 -5.38 0.63
N TYR A 22 -3.33 -6.59 0.20
CA TYR A 22 -4.08 -7.33 -0.82
C TYR A 22 -5.49 -7.72 -0.35
N SER A 23 -5.63 -8.18 0.89
CA SER A 23 -6.94 -8.44 1.48
C SER A 23 -7.78 -7.17 1.57
N LEU A 24 -7.22 -6.06 2.03
CA LEU A 24 -7.92 -4.77 2.07
C LEU A 24 -8.40 -4.33 0.68
N LEU A 25 -7.61 -4.59 -0.38
CA LEU A 25 -8.02 -4.27 -1.75
C LEU A 25 -9.18 -5.16 -2.20
N SER A 26 -9.07 -6.47 -1.91
CA SER A 26 -10.07 -7.47 -2.29
C SER A 26 -11.41 -7.25 -1.59
N ASP A 27 -11.37 -6.80 -0.34
CA ASP A 27 -12.55 -6.50 0.48
C ASP A 27 -13.04 -5.06 0.29
N GLU A 28 -12.46 -4.31 -0.67
CA GLU A 28 -12.73 -2.90 -0.95
C GLU A 28 -12.62 -1.98 0.30
N GLN A 29 -11.78 -2.35 1.26
CA GLN A 29 -11.53 -1.59 2.47
C GLN A 29 -10.44 -0.54 2.26
N LEU A 30 -10.68 0.65 2.81
CA LEU A 30 -9.78 1.81 2.75
C LEU A 30 -9.41 2.24 1.32
N VAL A 31 -10.14 1.77 0.29
CA VAL A 31 -9.97 2.23 -1.08
C VAL A 31 -10.42 3.67 -1.21
N ASP A 32 -9.53 4.51 -1.72
CA ASP A 32 -9.64 5.98 -1.74
C ASP A 32 -9.51 6.56 -3.16
N VAL A 33 -9.41 5.69 -4.17
CA VAL A 33 -9.47 6.06 -5.58
C VAL A 33 -10.28 5.06 -6.41
N THR A 34 -10.94 5.56 -7.44
CA THR A 34 -11.58 4.78 -8.49
C THR A 34 -11.01 5.19 -9.84
N LEU A 35 -10.43 4.23 -10.57
CA LEU A 35 -9.88 4.40 -11.91
C LEU A 35 -10.92 3.95 -12.93
N ALA A 36 -11.19 4.79 -13.93
CA ALA A 36 -12.08 4.45 -15.03
C ALA A 36 -11.32 4.52 -16.36
N ALA A 37 -11.36 3.43 -17.14
CA ALA A 37 -10.70 3.35 -18.44
C ALA A 37 -11.44 2.37 -19.34
N GLU A 38 -11.73 2.76 -20.59
CA GLU A 38 -12.39 1.90 -21.58
C GLU A 38 -13.69 1.25 -21.08
N GLY A 39 -14.48 1.98 -20.30
CA GLY A 39 -15.74 1.47 -19.71
C GLY A 39 -15.55 0.52 -18.53
N LYS A 40 -14.31 0.24 -18.10
CA LYS A 40 -14.00 -0.53 -16.89
C LYS A 40 -13.77 0.42 -15.72
N ILE A 41 -14.15 -0.04 -14.53
CA ILE A 41 -14.00 0.68 -13.28
C ILE A 41 -13.21 -0.20 -12.31
N LEU A 42 -12.20 0.36 -11.66
CA LEU A 42 -11.36 -0.33 -10.68
C LEU A 42 -11.18 0.55 -9.44
N ARG A 43 -11.48 0.00 -8.25
CA ARG A 43 -11.21 0.65 -6.97
C ARG A 43 -9.83 0.24 -6.48
N ALA A 44 -9.09 1.17 -5.89
CA ALA A 44 -7.72 0.92 -5.43
C ALA A 44 -7.33 1.85 -4.29
N HIS A 45 -6.12 1.64 -3.76
CA HIS A 45 -5.46 2.51 -2.79
C HIS A 45 -4.48 3.46 -3.49
N LYS A 46 -4.65 4.77 -3.31
CA LYS A 46 -3.75 5.82 -3.82
C LYS A 46 -2.33 5.60 -3.33
N LEU A 47 -2.17 5.25 -2.05
CA LEU A 47 -0.86 5.02 -1.45
C LEU A 47 -0.09 3.93 -2.20
N ILE A 48 -0.73 2.79 -2.46
CA ILE A 48 -0.09 1.65 -3.12
C ILE A 48 0.23 1.97 -4.57
N LEU A 49 -0.69 2.62 -5.29
CA LEU A 49 -0.43 3.08 -6.66
C LEU A 49 0.71 4.10 -6.74
N SER A 50 0.81 5.02 -5.77
CA SER A 50 1.91 5.99 -5.66
C SER A 50 3.27 5.35 -5.37
N VAL A 51 3.31 4.27 -4.58
CA VAL A 51 4.55 3.53 -4.31
C VAL A 51 5.00 2.79 -5.58
N CYS A 52 4.07 2.19 -6.32
CA CYS A 52 4.36 1.34 -7.46
C CYS A 52 4.52 2.08 -8.80
N SER A 53 4.08 3.35 -8.90
CA SER A 53 4.08 4.11 -10.16
C SER A 53 4.35 5.59 -9.91
N SER A 54 5.40 6.12 -10.55
CA SER A 54 5.71 7.55 -10.51
C SER A 54 4.58 8.41 -11.10
N TYR A 55 3.89 7.91 -12.13
CA TYR A 55 2.74 8.59 -12.72
C TYR A 55 1.62 8.78 -11.69
N PHE A 56 1.21 7.70 -11.01
CA PHE A 56 0.16 7.80 -9.99
C PHE A 56 0.61 8.60 -8.77
N ARG A 57 1.90 8.51 -8.41
CA ARG A 57 2.47 9.34 -7.34
C ARG A 57 2.34 10.82 -7.66
N ASP A 58 2.63 11.23 -8.88
CA ASP A 58 2.54 12.63 -9.28
C ASP A 58 1.09 13.06 -9.51
N LEU A 59 0.22 12.15 -9.95
CA LEU A 59 -1.22 12.39 -10.11
C LEU A 59 -1.96 12.59 -8.78
N PHE A 60 -1.53 11.93 -7.69
CA PHE A 60 -2.18 12.00 -6.38
C PHE A 60 -1.54 13.00 -5.39
N LYS A 61 -0.55 13.79 -5.83
CA LYS A 61 -0.06 14.97 -5.10
C LYS A 61 -1.10 16.08 -5.10
#